data_AF-A0A6P4FBV8-F1
#
_entry.id   AF-A0A6P4FBV8-F1
#
_cell.length_a   1.000
_cell.length_b   1.000
_cell.length_c   1.000
_cell.angle_alpha   90.00
_cell.angle_beta   90.00
_cell.angle_gamma   90.00
#
_symmetry.space_group_name_H-M   'P 1'
#
loop_
_entity.id
_entity.type
_entity.pdbx_description
1 polymer ?
#
loop_
_entity_poly.entity_id
_entity_poly.type
_entity_poly.pdbx_seq_one_letter_code
_entity_poly.pdbx_strand_id
1 'polypeptide(L)'
;MSDEKSKPTSVLQHIESTLYVINQLCIGFVTIWVSWTCLRKDLSGIRLHAWLVTFGFVFLMAEGMMCFYDGSWLTLRYSRKYKTAFHVVLQILGGGMGVAGCLIQLIRDDWSVSVTIHARLGFAAFVLCLISLLSGVAAFLARSFSRAIPPLINKTFHVVLSFAAFVIAMMAQFYGYTQTGIFRGQGQDFVILMQVVTMVLMVLTSIGAMKSLYQKFGSLAS
;
A
#
# COMPACT_ATOMS: atom_id res chain seq x y z
N MET A 1 -11.99 -44.33 6.27
CA MET A 1 -11.82 -42.87 6.28
C MET A 1 -10.47 -42.61 5.62
N SER A 2 -10.49 -42.30 4.33
CA SER A 2 -9.30 -42.27 3.47
C SER A 2 -8.42 -41.08 3.83
N ASP A 3 -7.18 -41.38 4.23
CA ASP A 3 -6.10 -40.42 4.37
C ASP A 3 -5.93 -39.64 3.06
N GLU A 4 -6.34 -38.37 3.07
CA GLU A 4 -6.10 -37.43 1.99
C GLU A 4 -4.59 -37.13 1.98
N LYS A 5 -3.82 -37.90 1.19
CA LYS A 5 -2.39 -37.66 0.98
C LYS A 5 -2.18 -36.19 0.61
N SER A 6 -1.55 -35.43 1.50
CA SER A 6 -1.17 -34.04 1.25
C SER A 6 -0.32 -33.99 -0.02
N LYS A 7 -0.80 -33.29 -1.05
CA LYS A 7 0.00 -33.02 -2.25
C LYS A 7 1.31 -32.35 -1.83
N PRO A 8 2.48 -32.78 -2.33
CA PRO A 8 3.74 -32.12 -2.02
C PRO A 8 3.66 -30.65 -2.43
N THR A 9 3.99 -29.76 -1.52
CA THR A 9 4.07 -28.32 -1.78
C THR A 9 5.14 -28.07 -2.84
N SER A 10 4.79 -27.29 -3.86
CA SER A 10 5.73 -26.95 -4.93
C SER A 10 6.83 -26.03 -4.39
N VAL A 11 8.06 -26.19 -4.90
CA VAL A 11 9.20 -25.29 -4.59
C VAL A 11 8.82 -23.81 -4.76
N LEU A 12 7.99 -23.51 -5.77
CA LEU A 12 7.49 -22.16 -6.01
C LEU A 12 6.65 -21.62 -4.84
N GLN A 13 5.81 -22.46 -4.23
CA GLN A 13 4.98 -22.07 -3.09
C GLN A 13 5.84 -21.75 -1.87
N HIS A 14 6.91 -22.51 -1.64
CA HIS A 14 7.87 -22.20 -0.58
C HIS A 14 8.54 -20.84 -0.80
N ILE A 15 9.00 -20.57 -2.02
CA ILE A 15 9.60 -19.27 -2.37
C ILE A 15 8.60 -18.13 -2.15
N GLU A 16 7.37 -18.27 -2.65
CA GLU A 16 6.34 -17.24 -2.50
C GLU A 16 5.99 -16.96 -1.04
N SER A 17 5.92 -18.00 -0.20
CA SER A 17 5.72 -17.86 1.24
C SER A 17 6.92 -17.21 1.96
N THR A 18 8.15 -17.54 1.58
CA THR A 18 9.34 -16.88 2.14
C THR A 18 9.35 -15.39 1.79
N LEU A 19 9.07 -15.04 0.53
CA LEU A 19 8.96 -13.64 0.09
C LEU A 19 7.85 -12.90 0.83
N TYR A 20 6.72 -13.58 1.09
CA TYR A 20 5.65 -13.02 1.90
C TYR A 20 6.11 -12.67 3.32
N VAL A 21 6.79 -13.60 4.00
CA VAL A 21 7.29 -13.36 5.36
C VAL A 21 8.30 -12.22 5.39
N ILE A 22 9.22 -12.16 4.43
CA ILE A 22 10.18 -11.04 4.31
C ILE A 22 9.42 -9.72 4.14
N ASN A 23 8.41 -9.68 3.27
CA ASN A 23 7.60 -8.48 3.07
C ASN A 23 6.91 -8.03 4.36
N GLN A 24 6.32 -8.97 5.10
CA GLN A 24 5.67 -8.70 6.39
C GLN A 24 6.65 -8.13 7.42
N LEU A 25 7.88 -8.66 7.49
CA LEU A 25 8.93 -8.12 8.35
C LEU A 25 9.31 -6.70 7.93
N CYS A 26 9.43 -6.41 6.64
CA CYS A 26 9.73 -5.07 6.15
C CYS A 26 8.60 -4.07 6.44
N ILE A 27 7.35 -4.44 6.15
CA ILE A 27 6.14 -3.64 6.47
C ILE A 27 6.11 -3.34 7.97
N GLY A 28 6.24 -4.38 8.80
CA GLY A 28 6.24 -4.26 10.26
C GLY A 28 7.37 -3.36 10.76
N PHE A 29 8.61 -3.61 10.32
CA PHE A 29 9.78 -2.84 10.73
C PHE A 29 9.62 -1.34 10.44
N VAL A 30 9.28 -0.98 9.19
CA VAL A 30 9.11 0.43 8.80
C VAL A 30 7.99 1.09 9.61
N THR A 31 6.85 0.40 9.74
CA THR A 31 5.67 0.92 10.42
C THR A 31 5.93 1.13 11.91
N ILE A 32 6.49 0.13 12.59
CA ILE A 32 6.80 0.19 14.02
C ILE A 32 7.81 1.29 14.29
N TRP A 33 8.88 1.36 13.50
CA TRP A 33 9.94 2.34 13.73
C TRP A 33 9.46 3.79 13.54
N VAL A 34 8.77 4.08 12.43
CA VAL A 34 8.25 5.43 12.18
C VAL A 34 7.18 5.79 13.20
N SER A 35 6.32 4.84 13.57
CA SER A 35 5.31 5.05 14.62
C SER A 35 5.96 5.36 15.96
N TRP A 36 6.94 4.57 16.38
CA TRP A 36 7.70 4.83 17.60
C TRP A 36 8.34 6.23 17.57
N THR A 37 8.98 6.60 16.46
CA THR A 37 9.64 7.90 16.29
C THR A 37 8.67 9.08 16.40
N CYS A 38 7.47 8.94 15.84
CA CYS A 38 6.46 10.00 15.85
C CYS A 38 5.69 10.07 17.19
N LEU A 39 5.28 8.92 17.73
CA LEU A 39 4.42 8.81 18.93
C LEU A 39 5.16 9.12 20.24
N ARG A 40 6.48 8.92 20.31
CA ARG A 40 7.28 9.27 21.51
C ARG A 40 7.50 10.78 21.69
N LYS A 41 7.06 11.59 20.73
CA LYS A 41 7.12 13.05 20.74
C LYS A 41 5.69 13.59 20.64
N ASP A 42 5.52 14.89 20.71
CA ASP A 42 4.20 15.51 20.51
C ASP A 42 3.67 15.22 19.09
N LEU A 43 2.54 14.52 18.98
CA LEU A 43 1.98 14.05 17.71
C LEU A 43 1.22 15.18 16.99
N SER A 44 1.97 16.15 16.48
CA SER A 44 1.43 17.35 15.81
C SER A 44 2.20 17.68 14.54
N GLY A 45 1.55 18.40 13.63
CA GLY A 45 2.14 18.89 12.38
C GLY A 45 2.78 17.79 11.53
N ILE A 46 4.06 17.96 11.19
CA ILE A 46 4.80 17.03 10.31
C ILE A 46 4.89 15.60 10.88
N ARG A 47 4.88 15.43 12.21
CA ARG A 47 4.92 14.10 12.84
C ARG A 47 3.58 13.38 12.73
N LEU A 48 2.47 14.11 12.88
CA LEU A 48 1.13 13.56 12.64
C LEU A 48 0.97 13.16 11.17
N HIS A 49 1.41 14.01 10.23
CA HIS A 49 1.48 13.67 8.81
C HIS A 49 2.26 12.36 8.59
N ALA A 50 3.51 12.30 9.05
CA ALA A 50 4.39 11.15 8.84
C ALA A 50 3.83 9.85 9.43
N TRP A 51 3.21 9.94 10.62
CA TRP A 51 2.55 8.79 11.24
C TRP A 51 1.35 8.31 10.43
N LEU A 52 0.44 9.21 10.06
CA LEU A 52 -0.77 8.87 9.29
C LEU A 52 -0.44 8.27 7.92
N VAL A 53 0.48 8.88 7.17
CA VAL A 53 0.84 8.38 5.84
C VAL A 53 1.62 7.07 5.91
N THR A 54 2.46 6.87 6.93
CA THR A 54 3.18 5.60 7.09
C THR A 54 2.23 4.49 7.51
N PHE A 55 1.43 4.71 8.56
CA PHE A 55 0.48 3.69 9.01
C PHE A 55 -0.61 3.42 7.95
N GLY A 56 -1.03 4.46 7.22
CA GLY A 56 -1.99 4.35 6.13
C GLY A 56 -1.45 3.60 4.92
N PHE A 57 -0.40 4.13 4.28
CA PHE A 57 0.12 3.58 3.02
C PHE A 57 1.08 2.42 3.19
N VAL A 58 1.99 2.45 4.18
CA VAL A 58 2.98 1.37 4.36
C VAL A 58 2.36 0.16 5.03
N PHE A 59 1.50 0.35 6.03
CA PHE A 59 0.90 -0.77 6.76
C PHE A 59 -0.44 -1.19 6.16
N LEU A 60 -1.50 -0.41 6.38
CA LEU A 60 -2.86 -0.85 6.04
C LEU A 60 -3.06 -1.06 4.53
N MET A 61 -2.58 -0.14 3.70
CA MET A 61 -2.71 -0.26 2.25
C MET A 61 -1.89 -1.44 1.70
N ALA A 62 -0.65 -1.65 2.19
CA ALA A 62 0.17 -2.79 1.80
C ALA A 62 -0.49 -4.11 2.19
N GLU A 63 -0.97 -4.24 3.43
CA GLU A 63 -1.73 -5.43 3.88
C GLU A 63 -3.00 -5.66 3.05
N GLY A 64 -3.68 -4.57 2.69
CA GLY A 64 -4.82 -4.63 1.79
C GLY A 64 -4.45 -5.18 0.41
N MET A 65 -3.27 -4.88 -0.11
CA MET A 65 -2.76 -5.46 -1.36
C MET A 65 -2.36 -6.93 -1.18
N MET A 66 -1.75 -7.27 -0.04
CA MET A 66 -1.32 -8.62 0.30
C MET A 66 -2.49 -9.59 0.55
N CYS A 67 -3.71 -9.11 0.75
CA CYS A 67 -4.91 -9.94 0.91
C CYS A 67 -5.12 -10.94 -0.24
N PHE A 68 -4.71 -10.59 -1.46
CA PHE A 68 -4.85 -11.42 -2.65
C PHE A 68 -3.55 -12.13 -3.07
N TYR A 69 -2.48 -12.02 -2.28
CA TYR A 69 -1.22 -12.70 -2.58
C TYR A 69 -1.35 -14.19 -2.27
N ASP A 70 -1.01 -15.05 -3.25
CA ASP A 70 -1.23 -16.50 -3.15
C ASP A 70 -0.37 -17.17 -2.06
N GLY A 71 0.83 -16.65 -1.81
CA GLY A 71 1.72 -17.13 -0.73
C GLY A 71 1.38 -16.60 0.67
N SER A 72 0.31 -15.82 0.84
CA SER A 72 -0.05 -15.19 2.11
C SER A 72 -0.59 -16.20 3.10
N TRP A 73 0.16 -16.49 4.18
CA TRP A 73 -0.32 -17.37 5.25
C TRP A 73 -1.50 -16.78 6.02
N LEU A 74 -1.60 -15.44 6.10
CA LEU A 74 -2.71 -14.79 6.79
C LEU A 74 -4.03 -14.97 6.04
N THR A 75 -4.02 -14.93 4.71
CA THR A 75 -5.26 -15.02 3.93
C THR A 75 -5.46 -16.37 3.21
N LEU A 76 -4.50 -17.29 3.25
CA LEU A 76 -4.51 -18.54 2.46
C LEU A 76 -5.83 -19.33 2.57
N ARG A 77 -6.35 -19.45 3.80
CA ARG A 77 -7.54 -20.26 4.11
C ARG A 77 -8.86 -19.52 3.93
N TYR A 78 -8.83 -18.23 3.65
CA TYR A 78 -10.04 -17.42 3.50
C TYR A 78 -10.57 -17.49 2.08
N SER A 79 -11.90 -17.57 1.96
CA SER A 79 -12.58 -17.51 0.67
C SER A 79 -12.37 -16.15 0.00
N ARG A 80 -12.57 -16.10 -1.32
CA ARG A 80 -12.43 -14.85 -2.10
C ARG A 80 -13.33 -13.72 -1.58
N LYS A 81 -14.49 -14.06 -1.00
CA LYS A 81 -15.42 -13.09 -0.38
C LYS A 81 -14.76 -12.38 0.81
N TYR A 82 -14.16 -13.13 1.73
CA TYR A 82 -13.49 -12.56 2.91
C TYR A 82 -12.22 -11.79 2.52
N LYS A 83 -11.41 -12.32 1.60
CA LYS A 83 -10.23 -11.59 1.06
C LYS A 83 -10.63 -10.23 0.49
N THR A 84 -11.76 -10.18 -0.21
CA THR A 84 -12.30 -8.91 -0.76
C THR A 84 -12.78 -7.98 0.34
N ALA A 85 -13.44 -8.49 1.38
CA ALA A 85 -13.87 -7.67 2.51
C ALA A 85 -12.68 -7.05 3.25
N PHE A 86 -11.66 -7.86 3.58
CA PHE A 86 -10.42 -7.36 4.21
C PHE A 86 -9.73 -6.32 3.34
N HIS A 87 -9.57 -6.60 2.05
CA HIS A 87 -9.03 -5.63 1.09
C HIS A 87 -9.78 -4.29 1.14
N VAL A 88 -11.10 -4.30 1.00
CA VAL A 88 -11.90 -3.07 0.99
C VAL A 88 -11.74 -2.29 2.31
N VAL A 89 -11.84 -2.96 3.46
CA VAL A 89 -11.69 -2.30 4.78
C VAL A 89 -10.29 -1.70 4.92
N LEU A 90 -9.24 -2.48 4.63
CA LEU A 90 -7.86 -2.04 4.75
C LEU A 90 -7.52 -0.90 3.77
N GLN A 91 -8.07 -0.92 2.55
CA GLN A 91 -7.89 0.16 1.58
C GLN A 91 -8.62 1.44 1.99
N ILE A 92 -9.84 1.35 2.52
CA ILE A 92 -10.58 2.53 3.00
C ILE A 92 -9.87 3.15 4.20
N LEU A 93 -9.47 2.35 5.19
CA LEU A 93 -8.76 2.85 6.37
C LEU A 93 -7.36 3.35 6.00
N GLY A 94 -6.59 2.55 5.27
CA GLY A 94 -5.22 2.88 4.89
C GLY A 94 -5.13 4.06 3.94
N GLY A 95 -5.92 4.04 2.86
CA GLY A 95 -6.03 5.15 1.93
C GLY A 95 -6.59 6.40 2.59
N GLY A 96 -7.61 6.26 3.45
CA GLY A 96 -8.19 7.37 4.21
C GLY A 96 -7.17 8.04 5.14
N MET A 97 -6.39 7.25 5.89
CA MET A 97 -5.30 7.77 6.72
C MET A 97 -4.21 8.45 5.89
N GLY A 98 -3.80 7.85 4.77
CA GLY A 98 -2.81 8.44 3.87
C GLY A 98 -3.27 9.77 3.27
N VAL A 99 -4.51 9.83 2.79
CA VAL A 99 -5.15 11.05 2.29
C VAL A 99 -5.24 12.12 3.38
N ALA A 100 -5.70 11.75 4.58
CA ALA A 100 -5.80 12.67 5.72
C ALA A 100 -4.43 13.22 6.13
N GLY A 101 -3.40 12.37 6.17
CA GLY A 101 -2.03 12.77 6.47
C GLY A 101 -1.50 13.79 5.46
N CYS A 102 -1.69 13.56 4.15
CA CYS A 102 -1.33 14.53 3.13
C CYS A 102 -2.12 15.84 3.25
N LEU A 103 -3.44 15.78 3.53
CA LEU A 103 -4.28 16.96 3.69
C LEU A 103 -3.85 17.82 4.87
N ILE A 104 -3.50 17.22 6.00
CA ILE A 104 -2.97 17.94 7.17
C ILE A 104 -1.70 18.71 6.81
N GLN A 105 -0.81 18.11 6.01
CA GLN A 105 0.42 18.77 5.56
C GLN A 105 0.12 19.92 4.59
N LEU A 106 -0.83 19.74 3.66
CA LEU A 106 -1.26 20.81 2.76
C LEU A 106 -1.86 21.99 3.52
N ILE A 107 -2.73 21.73 4.50
CA ILE A 107 -3.33 22.79 5.34
C ILE A 107 -2.25 23.52 6.12
N ARG A 108 -1.27 22.79 6.68
CA ARG A 108 -0.13 23.38 7.40
C ARG A 108 0.72 24.28 6.52
N ASP A 109 0.87 23.93 5.25
CA ASP A 109 1.70 24.65 4.29
C ASP A 109 0.86 25.66 3.44
N ASP A 110 -0.30 26.11 3.94
CA ASP A 110 -1.21 27.07 3.29
C ASP A 110 -1.56 26.68 1.84
N TRP A 111 -1.81 25.39 1.62
CA TRP A 111 -2.10 24.78 0.31
C TRP A 111 -0.97 24.86 -0.72
N SER A 112 0.23 25.26 -0.29
CA SER A 112 1.43 25.25 -1.13
C SER A 112 2.08 23.87 -1.14
N VAL A 113 2.48 23.40 -2.33
CA VAL A 113 3.24 22.16 -2.48
C VAL A 113 4.73 22.51 -2.56
N SER A 114 5.50 22.04 -1.58
CA SER A 114 6.95 22.23 -1.55
C SER A 114 7.64 21.70 -2.81
N VAL A 115 8.77 22.32 -3.17
CA VAL A 115 9.56 21.95 -4.36
C VAL A 115 10.34 20.64 -4.20
N THR A 116 10.34 20.05 -3.01
CA THR A 116 11.03 18.78 -2.73
C THR A 116 10.42 17.62 -3.53
N ILE A 117 11.24 16.62 -3.83
CA ILE A 117 10.78 15.40 -4.53
C ILE A 117 9.76 14.67 -3.65
N HIS A 118 10.01 14.58 -2.34
CA HIS A 118 9.06 14.04 -1.37
C HIS A 118 7.68 14.69 -1.48
N ALA A 119 7.59 16.02 -1.48
CA ALA A 119 6.31 16.73 -1.53
C ALA A 119 5.57 16.53 -2.86
N ARG A 120 6.28 16.57 -4.00
CA ARG A 120 5.69 16.33 -5.33
C ARG A 120 5.14 14.92 -5.46
N LEU A 121 5.91 13.92 -5.01
CA LEU A 121 5.46 12.52 -5.01
C LEU A 121 4.30 12.31 -4.03
N GLY A 122 4.38 12.87 -2.82
CA GLY A 122 3.32 12.79 -1.82
C GLY A 122 2.00 13.38 -2.32
N PHE A 123 2.05 14.52 -3.02
CA PHE A 123 0.87 15.13 -3.63
C PHE A 123 0.32 14.29 -4.80
N ALA A 124 1.18 13.73 -5.65
CA ALA A 124 0.75 12.82 -6.71
C ALA A 124 0.08 11.56 -6.13
N ALA A 125 0.66 10.95 -5.09
CA ALA A 125 0.06 9.81 -4.39
C ALA A 125 -1.29 10.16 -3.75
N PHE A 126 -1.42 11.35 -3.16
CA PHE A 126 -2.67 11.87 -2.61
C PHE A 126 -3.79 11.92 -3.67
N VAL A 127 -3.52 12.55 -4.82
CA VAL A 127 -4.50 12.66 -5.91
C VAL A 127 -4.87 11.28 -6.46
N LEU A 128 -3.88 10.44 -6.75
CA LEU A 128 -4.13 9.09 -7.27
C LEU A 128 -4.91 8.22 -6.28
N CYS A 129 -4.60 8.31 -4.99
CA CYS A 129 -5.31 7.58 -3.94
C CYS A 129 -6.77 8.05 -3.83
N LEU A 130 -7.04 9.36 -3.88
CA LEU A 130 -8.40 9.90 -3.88
C LEU A 130 -9.23 9.36 -5.06
N ILE A 131 -8.69 9.45 -6.28
CA ILE A 131 -9.38 8.93 -7.47
C ILE A 131 -9.57 7.41 -7.35
N SER A 132 -8.57 6.70 -6.81
CA SER A 132 -8.68 5.26 -6.64
C SER A 132 -9.74 4.85 -5.61
N LEU A 133 -9.82 5.52 -4.46
CA LEU A 133 -10.86 5.28 -3.46
C LEU A 133 -12.25 5.54 -4.05
N LEU A 134 -12.43 6.64 -4.78
CA LEU A 134 -13.68 6.96 -5.46
C LEU A 134 -14.05 5.89 -6.51
N SER A 135 -13.09 5.42 -7.32
CA SER A 135 -13.34 4.35 -8.30
C SER A 135 -13.69 3.01 -7.62
N GLY A 136 -13.09 2.72 -6.45
CA GLY A 136 -13.40 1.54 -5.64
C GLY A 136 -14.82 1.58 -5.06
N VAL A 137 -15.23 2.74 -4.53
CA VAL A 137 -16.61 2.97 -4.06
C VAL A 137 -17.59 2.89 -5.22
N ALA A 138 -17.28 3.52 -6.37
CA ALA A 138 -18.10 3.42 -7.57
C ALA A 138 -18.24 1.97 -8.04
N ALA A 139 -17.20 1.15 -7.98
CA ALA A 139 -17.27 -0.28 -8.32
C ALA A 139 -18.18 -1.07 -7.36
N PHE A 140 -18.16 -0.71 -6.08
CA PHE A 140 -19.01 -1.31 -5.06
C PHE A 140 -20.49 -0.95 -5.28
N LEU A 141 -20.77 0.33 -5.53
CA LEU A 141 -22.12 0.84 -5.80
C LEU A 141 -22.65 0.44 -7.18
N ALA A 142 -21.79 0.28 -8.19
CA ALA A 142 -22.19 -0.15 -9.54
C ALA A 142 -22.76 -1.58 -9.56
N ARG A 143 -22.37 -2.45 -8.61
CA ARG A 143 -23.09 -3.73 -8.39
C ARG A 143 -24.57 -3.52 -8.03
N SER A 144 -24.91 -2.34 -7.51
CA SER A 144 -26.25 -1.98 -7.09
C SER A 144 -27.00 -1.06 -8.08
N PHE A 145 -26.31 -0.29 -8.96
CA PHE A 145 -26.99 0.84 -9.64
C PHE A 145 -26.69 1.18 -11.12
N SER A 146 -25.68 0.67 -11.85
CA SER A 146 -25.60 1.08 -13.28
C SER A 146 -24.85 0.17 -14.27
N ARG A 147 -25.32 0.21 -15.53
CA ARG A 147 -24.73 -0.42 -16.74
C ARG A 147 -23.73 0.50 -17.49
N ALA A 148 -23.39 1.67 -16.96
CA ALA A 148 -22.71 2.72 -17.74
C ALA A 148 -21.22 2.46 -18.02
N ILE A 149 -20.51 1.79 -17.11
CA ILE A 149 -19.09 1.43 -17.29
C ILE A 149 -18.93 -0.09 -17.14
N PRO A 150 -18.31 -0.78 -18.11
CA PRO A 150 -18.04 -2.20 -17.99
C PRO A 150 -17.26 -2.53 -16.70
N PRO A 151 -17.71 -3.49 -15.89
CA PRO A 151 -17.06 -3.83 -14.63
C PRO A 151 -15.58 -4.21 -14.76
N LEU A 152 -15.18 -4.76 -15.92
CA LEU A 152 -13.78 -5.10 -16.19
C LEU A 152 -12.90 -3.85 -16.35
N ILE A 153 -13.39 -2.83 -17.06
CA ILE A 153 -12.66 -1.57 -17.30
C ILE A 153 -12.47 -0.85 -15.97
N ASN A 154 -13.54 -0.65 -15.20
CA ASN A 154 -13.45 0.03 -13.90
C ASN A 154 -12.51 -0.70 -12.93
N LYS A 155 -12.58 -2.04 -12.87
CA LYS A 155 -11.65 -2.83 -12.05
C LYS A 155 -10.20 -2.68 -12.50
N THR A 156 -9.94 -2.66 -13.81
CA THR A 156 -8.57 -2.51 -14.33
C THR A 156 -8.04 -1.11 -14.02
N PHE A 157 -8.85 -0.09 -14.25
CA PHE A 157 -8.54 1.29 -13.89
C PHE A 157 -8.23 1.47 -12.40
N HIS A 158 -9.07 0.92 -11.51
CA HIS A 158 -8.84 0.93 -10.08
C HIS A 158 -7.51 0.28 -9.69
N VAL A 159 -7.18 -0.89 -10.27
CA VAL A 159 -5.92 -1.58 -9.97
C VAL A 159 -4.71 -0.75 -10.44
N VAL A 160 -4.77 -0.15 -11.64
CA VAL A 160 -3.70 0.71 -12.15
C VAL A 160 -3.49 1.93 -11.25
N LEU A 161 -4.56 2.64 -10.89
CA LEU A 161 -4.47 3.82 -10.03
C LEU A 161 -3.97 3.48 -8.63
N SER A 162 -4.53 2.46 -7.98
CA SER A 162 -4.09 2.00 -6.65
C SER A 162 -2.63 1.58 -6.66
N PHE A 163 -2.20 0.88 -7.71
CA PHE A 163 -0.82 0.45 -7.84
C PHE A 163 0.13 1.63 -8.00
N ALA A 164 -0.19 2.56 -8.90
CA ALA A 164 0.60 3.78 -9.09
C ALA A 164 0.65 4.63 -7.80
N ALA A 165 -0.48 4.80 -7.12
CA ALA A 165 -0.55 5.51 -5.84
C ALA A 165 0.37 4.88 -4.79
N PHE A 166 0.34 3.55 -4.64
CA PHE A 166 1.19 2.83 -3.69
C PHE A 166 2.68 3.02 -4.01
N VAL A 167 3.10 2.78 -5.25
CA VAL A 167 4.51 2.94 -5.66
C VAL A 167 4.99 4.38 -5.43
N ILE A 168 4.20 5.36 -5.84
CA ILE A 168 4.55 6.78 -5.66
C ILE A 168 4.60 7.14 -4.16
N ALA A 169 3.70 6.60 -3.33
CA ALA A 169 3.74 6.80 -1.88
C ALA A 169 4.99 6.18 -1.25
N MET A 170 5.42 4.99 -1.69
CA MET A 170 6.66 4.37 -1.20
C MET A 170 7.90 5.17 -1.63
N MET A 171 7.90 5.71 -2.85
CA MET A 171 8.95 6.63 -3.30
C MET A 171 8.94 7.94 -2.49
N ALA A 172 7.77 8.49 -2.17
CA ALA A 172 7.65 9.64 -1.29
C ALA A 172 8.21 9.33 0.11
N GLN A 173 7.91 8.15 0.66
CA GLN A 173 8.45 7.68 1.95
C GLN A 173 9.99 7.58 1.91
N PHE A 174 10.56 7.00 0.84
CA PHE A 174 12.00 6.90 0.64
C PHE A 174 12.71 8.27 0.70
N TYR A 175 12.17 9.27 0.00
CA TYR A 175 12.72 10.63 0.05
C TYR A 175 12.40 11.32 1.37
N GLY A 176 11.30 10.94 2.03
CA GLY A 176 10.90 11.46 3.34
C GLY A 176 11.97 11.26 4.41
N TYR A 177 12.72 10.16 4.35
CA TYR A 177 13.79 9.88 5.33
C TYR A 177 14.95 10.88 5.30
N THR A 178 15.23 11.50 4.16
CA THR A 178 16.37 12.42 3.99
C THR A 178 15.93 13.88 3.82
N GLN A 179 14.78 14.10 3.19
CA GLN A 179 14.28 15.44 2.87
C GLN A 179 13.42 16.04 3.99
N THR A 180 13.03 15.25 5.00
CA THR A 180 12.29 15.77 6.17
C THR A 180 13.20 15.92 7.39
N GLY A 181 12.82 16.85 8.28
CA GLY A 181 13.53 17.06 9.55
C GLY A 181 13.31 15.95 10.59
N ILE A 182 12.39 15.00 10.37
CA ILE A 182 11.93 14.05 11.39
C ILE A 182 13.03 13.07 11.79
N PHE A 183 13.81 12.63 10.80
CA PHE A 183 14.85 11.61 10.97
C PHE A 183 16.27 12.22 11.04
N ARG A 184 16.36 13.56 11.14
CA ARG A 184 17.65 14.23 11.38
C ARG A 184 18.21 13.79 12.73
N GLY A 185 19.48 13.37 12.74
CA GLY A 185 20.15 12.82 13.91
C GLY A 185 20.06 11.30 14.04
N GLN A 186 19.39 10.61 13.11
CA GLN A 186 19.63 9.18 12.91
C GLN A 186 20.98 8.99 12.19
N GLY A 187 21.71 7.93 12.52
CA GLY A 187 22.94 7.58 11.81
C GLY A 187 22.68 7.34 10.33
N GLN A 188 23.62 7.75 9.47
CA GLN A 188 23.46 7.65 8.01
C GLN A 188 23.15 6.23 7.55
N ASP A 189 23.83 5.22 8.12
CA ASP A 189 23.61 3.81 7.81
C ASP A 189 22.18 3.37 8.13
N PHE A 190 21.61 3.89 9.22
CA PHE A 190 20.24 3.59 9.60
C PHE A 190 19.22 4.22 8.65
N VAL A 191 19.47 5.44 8.17
CA VAL A 191 18.63 6.08 7.15
C VAL A 191 18.66 5.28 5.84
N ILE A 192 19.85 4.81 5.43
CA ILE A 192 20.00 3.94 4.26
C ILE A 192 19.24 2.62 4.46
N LEU A 193 19.33 2.01 5.64
CA LEU A 193 18.56 0.82 5.97
C LEU A 193 17.05 1.05 5.78
N MET A 194 16.51 2.13 6.34
CA MET A 194 15.07 2.46 6.21
C MET A 194 14.65 2.64 4.74
N GLN A 195 15.49 3.29 3.94
CA GLN A 195 15.30 3.43 2.50
C GLN A 195 15.29 2.09 1.78
N VAL A 196 16.29 1.24 2.02
CA VAL A 196 16.39 -0.10 1.41
C VAL A 196 15.19 -0.97 1.79
N VAL A 197 14.83 -1.02 3.07
CA VAL A 197 13.68 -1.82 3.53
C VAL A 197 12.38 -1.33 2.89
N THR A 198 12.22 -0.02 2.71
CA THR A 198 11.05 0.57 2.03
C THR A 198 11.01 0.22 0.53
N MET A 199 12.16 0.14 -0.14
CA MET A 199 12.20 -0.31 -1.54
C MET A 199 11.92 -1.81 -1.65
N VAL A 200 12.44 -2.63 -0.74
CA VAL A 200 12.17 -4.07 -0.71
C VAL A 200 10.68 -4.32 -0.49
N LEU A 201 10.05 -3.69 0.51
CA LEU A 201 8.61 -3.89 0.75
C LEU A 201 7.75 -3.39 -0.41
N MET A 202 8.16 -2.28 -1.07
CA MET A 202 7.47 -1.79 -2.26
C MET A 202 7.47 -2.84 -3.36
N VAL A 203 8.64 -3.40 -3.69
CA VAL A 203 8.78 -4.41 -4.73
C VAL A 203 7.98 -5.67 -4.40
N LEU A 204 8.13 -6.20 -3.18
CA LEU A 204 7.47 -7.45 -2.78
C LEU A 204 5.93 -7.31 -2.74
N THR A 205 5.42 -6.20 -2.20
CA THR A 205 3.97 -5.91 -2.19
C THR A 205 3.40 -5.75 -3.60
N SER A 206 4.23 -5.28 -4.54
CA SER A 206 3.85 -5.05 -5.93
C SER A 206 3.65 -6.33 -6.75
N ILE A 207 4.28 -7.45 -6.36
CA ILE A 207 4.27 -8.70 -7.15
C ILE A 207 2.84 -9.16 -7.46
N GLY A 208 1.96 -9.21 -6.45
CA GLY A 208 0.57 -9.64 -6.62
C GLY A 208 -0.22 -8.72 -7.54
N ALA A 209 -0.03 -7.40 -7.41
CA ALA A 209 -0.68 -6.42 -8.26
C ALA A 209 -0.21 -6.51 -9.73
N MET A 210 1.09 -6.69 -9.96
CA MET A 210 1.66 -6.87 -11.30
C MET A 210 1.13 -8.13 -11.98
N LYS A 211 1.08 -9.27 -11.28
CA LYS A 211 0.47 -10.51 -11.80
C LYS A 211 -1.00 -10.30 -12.22
N SER A 212 -1.77 -9.61 -11.37
CA SER A 212 -3.18 -9.27 -11.65
C SER A 212 -3.34 -8.37 -12.87
N LEU A 213 -2.50 -7.35 -13.01
CA LEU A 213 -2.51 -6.44 -14.17
C LEU A 213 -2.15 -7.18 -15.46
N TYR A 214 -1.10 -8.01 -15.44
CA TYR A 214 -0.68 -8.81 -16.59
C TYR A 214 -1.83 -9.67 -17.13
N GLN A 215 -2.53 -10.38 -16.24
CA GLN A 215 -3.69 -11.20 -16.61
C GLN A 215 -4.83 -10.35 -17.21
N LYS A 216 -5.13 -9.18 -16.61
CA LYS A 216 -6.19 -8.29 -17.09
C LYS A 216 -5.91 -7.70 -18.46
N PHE A 217 -4.68 -7.27 -18.71
CA PHE A 217 -4.29 -6.76 -20.03
C PHE A 217 -4.37 -7.86 -21.10
N GLY A 218 -3.97 -9.10 -20.76
CA GLY A 218 -4.17 -10.25 -21.64
C GLY A 218 -5.65 -10.46 -22.01
N SER A 219 -6.56 -10.37 -21.03
CA SER A 219 -8.01 -10.50 -21.27
C SER A 219 -8.66 -9.33 -22.01
N LEU A 220 -8.02 -8.15 -22.03
CA LEU A 220 -8.51 -6.99 -22.78
C LEU A 220 -8.02 -7.00 -24.23
N ALA A 221 -6.92 -7.70 -24.51
CA ALA A 221 -6.33 -7.83 -25.84
C ALA A 221 -6.89 -9.02 -26.66
N SER A 222 -7.59 -9.94 -26.00
CA SER A 222 -8.30 -11.09 -26.59
C SER A 222 -9.76 -10.76 -26.89
#